data_AF-A0A820M8S2-F1
#
_entry.id   AF-A0A820M8S2-F1
#
_cell.length_a   1.000
_cell.length_b   1.000
_cell.length_c   1.000
_cell.angle_alpha   90.00
_cell.angle_beta   90.00
_cell.angle_gamma   90.00
#
_symmetry.space_group_name_H-M   'P 1'
#
loop_
_entity.id
_entity.type
_entity.pdbx_description
1 polymer ?
#
loop_
_entity_poly.entity_id
_entity_poly.type
_entity_poly.pdbx_seq_one_letter_code
_entity_poly.pdbx_strand_id
1 'polypeptide(L)'
;GEYAKTEGPIQARPPDVAPHAVGFSAFSPKEIIVRAGEDLKITVPFVGSPAPQVTFAKNGDEIKPDGSNQVTVKDGIAELIVPKVKAGDTGLYSCTLKNHLGQETVQMKVIVVDKPDTPEGPLNISDVKPDSCLLTWKPPKTDGGSPITNYIIEKFDTKKGEWQKVSSFCRSPFYEVTGLNEG
;
A
#
# COMPACT_ATOMS: atom_id res chain seq x y z
N GLY A 1 -44.05 58.90 -14.49
CA GLY A 1 -44.30 57.53 -14.01
C GLY A 1 -43.00 56.78 -14.08
N GLU A 2 -42.72 55.99 -13.04
CA GLU A 2 -41.45 55.38 -12.64
C GLU A 2 -40.65 54.66 -13.74
N TYR A 3 -39.33 54.88 -13.75
CA TYR A 3 -38.38 53.96 -14.37
C TYR A 3 -38.07 52.85 -13.36
N ALA A 4 -38.32 51.60 -13.75
CA ALA A 4 -38.02 50.42 -12.95
C ALA A 4 -36.51 50.36 -12.63
N LYS A 5 -36.18 50.16 -11.35
CA LYS A 5 -34.82 49.88 -10.88
C LYS A 5 -34.28 48.65 -11.62
N THR A 6 -33.19 48.82 -12.35
CA THR A 6 -32.41 47.70 -12.87
C THR A 6 -31.77 46.95 -11.70
N GLU A 7 -32.07 45.67 -11.59
CA GLU A 7 -31.39 44.75 -10.67
C GLU A 7 -29.88 44.71 -11.00
N GLY A 8 -29.05 44.56 -9.97
CA GLY A 8 -27.59 44.66 -10.05
C GLY A 8 -26.95 43.62 -10.99
N PRO A 9 -25.61 43.64 -11.12
CA PRO A 9 -24.89 42.78 -12.06
C PRO A 9 -25.18 41.30 -11.82
N ILE A 10 -25.62 40.60 -12.88
CA ILE A 10 -25.83 39.14 -12.89
C ILE A 10 -24.44 38.49 -12.83
N GLN A 11 -24.05 37.93 -11.69
CA GLN A 11 -22.84 37.11 -11.59
C GLN A 11 -23.13 35.70 -12.11
N ALA A 12 -22.42 35.27 -13.15
CA ALA A 12 -22.46 33.88 -13.61
C ALA A 12 -21.80 32.97 -12.56
N ARG A 13 -22.61 32.22 -11.82
CA ARG A 13 -22.12 31.13 -10.96
C ARG A 13 -21.82 29.91 -11.85
N PRO A 14 -20.69 29.21 -11.63
CA PRO A 14 -20.45 27.93 -12.28
C PRO A 14 -21.64 26.99 -12.06
N PRO A 15 -22.02 26.15 -13.03
CA PRO A 15 -23.09 25.18 -12.83
C PRO A 15 -22.75 24.29 -11.63
N ASP A 16 -23.74 23.99 -10.81
CA ASP A 16 -23.59 23.00 -9.76
C ASP A 16 -23.47 21.61 -10.42
N VAL A 17 -22.55 20.79 -9.92
CA VAL A 17 -22.18 19.47 -10.44
C VAL A 17 -22.17 18.49 -9.26
N ALA A 18 -22.87 17.36 -9.40
CA ALA A 18 -22.82 16.30 -8.40
C ALA A 18 -21.38 15.77 -8.25
N PRO A 19 -20.95 15.32 -7.05
CA PRO A 19 -19.59 14.89 -6.85
C PRO A 19 -19.28 13.66 -7.68
N HIS A 20 -18.11 13.64 -8.31
CA HIS A 20 -17.62 12.47 -9.02
C HIS A 20 -16.12 12.25 -8.80
N ALA A 21 -15.73 11.05 -8.38
CA ALA A 21 -14.35 10.63 -8.21
C ALA A 21 -13.72 10.19 -9.55
N VAL A 22 -12.59 10.80 -9.91
CA VAL A 22 -11.93 10.59 -11.19
C VAL A 22 -10.91 9.46 -11.08
N GLY A 23 -10.99 8.48 -11.99
CA GLY A 23 -10.02 7.37 -12.06
C GLY A 23 -10.30 6.23 -11.07
N PHE A 24 -11.51 6.17 -10.51
CA PHE A 24 -11.97 5.08 -9.64
C PHE A 24 -13.12 4.33 -10.30
N SER A 25 -13.17 3.01 -10.09
CA SER A 25 -14.24 2.15 -10.57
C SER A 25 -15.27 1.93 -9.47
N ALA A 26 -16.55 2.05 -9.81
CA ALA A 26 -17.66 1.75 -8.89
C ALA A 26 -17.82 0.24 -8.60
N PHE A 27 -17.23 -0.63 -9.42
CA PHE A 27 -17.42 -2.08 -9.33
C PHE A 27 -16.21 -2.83 -8.77
N SER A 28 -15.04 -2.20 -8.79
CA SER A 28 -13.78 -2.85 -8.43
C SER A 28 -12.93 -1.91 -7.58
N PRO A 29 -12.75 -2.20 -6.27
CA PRO A 29 -11.88 -1.40 -5.42
C PRO A 29 -10.46 -1.36 -5.96
N LYS A 30 -9.83 -0.19 -5.90
CA LYS A 30 -8.41 -0.05 -6.23
C LYS A 30 -7.56 -0.73 -5.16
N GLU A 31 -6.62 -1.58 -5.54
CA GLU A 31 -5.68 -2.18 -4.59
C GLU A 31 -4.48 -1.24 -4.33
N ILE A 32 -4.11 -1.08 -3.07
CA ILE A 32 -2.96 -0.28 -2.62
C ILE A 32 -2.14 -1.16 -1.68
N ILE A 33 -0.87 -1.40 -2.04
CA ILE A 33 0.08 -2.15 -1.22
C ILE A 33 1.08 -1.16 -0.63
N VAL A 34 1.27 -1.20 0.68
CA VAL A 34 2.17 -0.31 1.43
C VAL A 34 2.99 -1.13 2.42
N ARG A 35 4.24 -0.74 2.66
CA ARG A 35 5.08 -1.46 3.61
C ARG A 35 4.80 -1.03 5.05
N ALA A 36 4.88 -1.96 5.99
CA ALA A 36 4.80 -1.65 7.41
C ALA A 36 5.88 -0.60 7.79
N GLY A 37 5.49 0.42 8.55
CA GLY A 37 6.35 1.55 8.93
C GLY A 37 6.47 2.66 7.88
N GLU A 38 5.89 2.52 6.69
CA GLU A 38 5.70 3.62 5.73
C GLU A 38 4.38 4.35 6.00
N ASP A 39 4.20 5.50 5.35
CA ASP A 39 2.97 6.27 5.46
C ASP A 39 2.04 5.85 4.31
N LEU A 40 0.81 5.45 4.64
CA LEU A 40 -0.22 5.22 3.64
C LEU A 40 -0.76 6.57 3.15
N LYS A 41 -0.73 6.77 1.83
CA LYS A 41 -1.29 7.94 1.16
C LYS A 41 -2.38 7.51 0.18
N ILE A 42 -3.62 7.90 0.45
CA ILE A 42 -4.76 7.68 -0.46
C ILE A 42 -5.13 9.03 -1.08
N THR A 43 -5.04 9.13 -2.40
CA THR A 43 -5.36 10.34 -3.16
C THR A 43 -6.54 10.06 -4.08
N VAL A 44 -7.62 10.82 -3.91
CA VAL A 44 -8.86 10.72 -4.69
C VAL A 44 -9.11 12.07 -5.38
N PRO A 45 -8.71 12.22 -6.65
CA PRO A 45 -9.12 13.35 -7.46
C PRO A 45 -10.63 13.31 -7.68
N PHE A 46 -11.29 14.45 -7.66
CA PHE A 46 -12.72 14.55 -7.85
C PHE A 46 -13.12 15.82 -8.59
N VAL A 47 -14.33 15.79 -9.16
CA VAL A 47 -15.07 16.96 -9.60
C VAL A 47 -16.33 17.11 -8.73
N GLY A 48 -16.84 18.32 -8.59
CA GLY A 48 -18.05 18.59 -7.81
C GLY A 48 -18.16 20.07 -7.45
N SER A 49 -19.33 20.65 -7.68
CA SER A 49 -19.63 22.05 -7.40
C SER A 49 -21.02 22.15 -6.78
N PRO A 50 -21.21 22.74 -5.59
CA PRO A 50 -20.20 23.20 -4.63
C PRO A 50 -19.21 22.11 -4.23
N ALA A 51 -18.04 22.53 -3.73
CA ALA A 51 -16.99 21.63 -3.28
C ALA A 51 -17.58 20.58 -2.31
N PRO A 52 -17.41 19.28 -2.59
CA PRO A 52 -18.00 18.23 -1.79
C PRO A 52 -17.35 18.17 -0.41
N GLN A 53 -18.18 17.83 0.59
CA GLN A 53 -17.69 17.32 1.86
C GLN A 53 -17.03 15.96 1.61
N VAL A 54 -15.85 15.76 2.20
CA VAL A 54 -15.05 14.54 2.06
C VAL A 54 -15.02 13.81 3.39
N THR A 55 -15.32 12.50 3.35
CA THR A 55 -15.20 11.61 4.51
C THR A 55 -14.43 10.36 4.11
N PHE A 56 -13.40 10.01 4.88
CA PHE A 56 -12.71 8.73 4.74
C PHE A 56 -13.17 7.76 5.82
N ALA A 57 -13.22 6.47 5.49
CA ALA A 57 -13.53 5.41 6.45
C ALA A 57 -12.67 4.17 6.20
N LYS A 58 -12.37 3.40 7.24
CA LYS A 58 -11.74 2.07 7.19
C LYS A 58 -12.72 1.05 7.74
N ASN A 59 -13.03 0.03 6.95
CA ASN A 59 -13.99 -1.03 7.29
C ASN A 59 -15.37 -0.49 7.72
N GLY A 60 -15.75 0.69 7.21
CA GLY A 60 -17.00 1.38 7.57
C GLY A 60 -16.86 2.40 8.71
N ASP A 61 -15.79 2.33 9.50
CA ASP A 61 -15.54 3.28 10.59
C ASP A 61 -14.87 4.56 10.06
N GLU A 62 -15.48 5.71 10.36
CA GLU A 62 -14.96 7.01 9.93
C GLU A 62 -13.56 7.27 10.48
N ILE A 63 -12.63 7.65 9.60
CA ILE A 63 -11.29 8.09 9.95
C ILE A 63 -11.37 9.61 10.11
N LYS A 64 -11.28 10.05 11.36
CA LYS A 64 -11.19 11.48 11.66
C LYS A 64 -9.74 11.93 11.60
N PRO A 65 -9.48 13.17 11.13
CA PRO A 65 -8.20 13.79 11.37
C PRO A 65 -7.92 13.81 12.87
N ASP A 66 -6.78 13.27 13.25
CA ASP A 66 -6.26 13.35 14.60
C ASP A 66 -4.82 13.87 14.51
N GLY A 67 -4.11 14.02 15.63
CA GLY A 67 -2.72 14.49 15.59
C GLY A 67 -1.78 13.64 14.71
N SER A 68 -2.22 12.45 14.28
CA SER A 68 -1.51 11.50 13.43
C SER A 68 -2.12 11.43 12.02
N ASN A 69 -3.39 11.06 11.91
CA ASN A 69 -4.12 10.93 10.64
C ASN A 69 -4.43 12.30 10.05
N GLN A 70 -4.07 12.52 8.79
CA GLN A 70 -4.29 13.81 8.12
C GLN A 70 -5.26 13.63 6.96
N VAL A 71 -6.28 14.48 6.90
CA VAL A 71 -7.18 14.59 5.74
C VAL A 71 -7.03 15.98 5.16
N THR A 72 -6.66 16.06 3.89
CA THR A 72 -6.50 17.32 3.15
C THR A 72 -7.43 17.33 1.95
N VAL A 73 -8.17 18.41 1.76
CA VAL A 73 -8.99 18.63 0.57
C VAL A 73 -8.53 19.93 -0.08
N LYS A 74 -7.94 19.83 -1.26
CA LYS A 74 -7.38 21.00 -1.97
C LYS A 74 -7.39 20.77 -3.47
N ASP A 75 -7.75 21.80 -4.24
CA ASP A 75 -7.65 21.81 -5.71
C ASP A 75 -8.31 20.59 -6.40
N GLY A 76 -9.49 20.17 -5.91
CA GLY A 76 -10.21 19.01 -6.45
C GLY A 76 -9.59 17.66 -6.08
N ILE A 77 -8.76 17.61 -5.04
CA ILE A 77 -8.11 16.38 -4.55
C ILE A 77 -8.45 16.19 -3.09
N ALA A 78 -8.98 15.01 -2.76
CA ALA A 78 -9.12 14.51 -1.40
C ALA A 78 -7.95 13.58 -1.07
N GLU A 79 -7.25 13.86 0.01
CA GLU A 79 -6.07 13.09 0.44
C GLU A 79 -6.21 12.64 1.88
N LEU A 80 -5.94 11.36 2.13
CA LEU A 80 -5.76 10.78 3.46
C LEU A 80 -4.31 10.32 3.62
N ILE A 81 -3.67 10.73 4.71
CA ILE A 81 -2.37 10.21 5.16
C ILE A 81 -2.57 9.49 6.49
N VAL A 82 -2.22 8.21 6.54
CA VAL A 82 -2.12 7.41 7.77
C VAL A 82 -0.64 7.10 7.98
N PRO A 83 0.04 7.76 8.93
CA PRO A 83 1.48 7.59 9.09
C PRO A 83 1.82 6.25 9.74
N LYS A 84 2.99 5.70 9.39
CA LYS A 84 3.59 4.51 10.03
C LYS A 84 2.62 3.34 10.17
N VAL A 85 2.07 2.89 9.04
CA VAL A 85 1.08 1.81 9.03
C VAL A 85 1.64 0.49 9.56
N LYS A 86 0.78 -0.29 10.20
CA LYS A 86 1.05 -1.63 10.73
C LYS A 86 0.14 -2.66 10.06
N ALA A 87 0.41 -3.95 10.26
CA ALA A 87 -0.40 -5.02 9.67
C ALA A 87 -1.92 -4.87 9.94
N GLY A 88 -2.29 -4.39 11.14
CA GLY A 88 -3.67 -4.10 11.53
C GLY A 88 -4.33 -2.94 10.79
N ASP A 89 -3.58 -2.15 10.01
CA ASP A 89 -4.09 -1.10 9.13
C ASP A 89 -4.57 -1.62 7.77
N THR A 90 -4.34 -2.90 7.48
CA THR A 90 -4.98 -3.59 6.35
C THR A 90 -6.51 -3.51 6.47
N GLY A 91 -7.19 -3.21 5.37
CA GLY A 91 -8.64 -3.09 5.36
C GLY A 91 -9.22 -2.51 4.07
N LEU A 92 -10.55 -2.42 4.05
CA LEU A 92 -11.29 -1.76 2.99
C LEU A 92 -11.48 -0.30 3.37
N TYR A 93 -10.75 0.58 2.69
CA TYR A 93 -10.88 2.01 2.84
C TYR A 93 -11.96 2.51 1.89
N SER A 94 -12.63 3.59 2.25
CA SER A 94 -13.56 4.29 1.37
C SER A 94 -13.40 5.80 1.48
N CYS A 95 -13.65 6.48 0.37
CA CYS A 95 -13.75 7.94 0.30
C CYS A 95 -15.16 8.28 -0.17
N THR A 96 -15.89 9.03 0.64
CA THR A 96 -17.23 9.52 0.33
C THR A 96 -17.18 11.01 0.04
N LEU A 97 -17.70 11.39 -1.13
CA LEU A 97 -17.83 12.76 -1.59
C LEU A 97 -19.30 13.14 -1.57
N LYS A 98 -19.68 14.22 -0.89
CA LYS A 98 -21.08 14.62 -0.74
C LYS A 98 -21.29 16.11 -0.97
N ASN A 99 -22.26 16.46 -1.81
CA ASN A 99 -22.82 17.81 -1.85
C ASN A 99 -24.36 17.74 -1.94
N HIS A 100 -25.02 18.88 -2.12
CA HIS A 100 -26.49 18.95 -2.20
C HIS A 100 -27.11 18.26 -3.43
N LEU A 101 -26.33 17.97 -4.47
CA LEU A 101 -26.80 17.29 -5.68
C LEU A 101 -26.62 15.77 -5.62
N GLY A 102 -25.76 15.27 -4.73
CA GLY A 102 -25.54 13.83 -4.64
C GLY A 102 -24.36 13.43 -3.75
N GLN A 103 -24.15 12.12 -3.74
CA GLN A 103 -23.08 11.47 -3.01
C GLN A 103 -22.49 10.34 -3.85
N GLU A 104 -21.17 10.24 -3.88
CA GLU A 104 -20.45 9.08 -4.42
C GLU A 104 -19.49 8.53 -3.37
N THR A 105 -19.37 7.21 -3.30
CA THR A 105 -18.40 6.53 -2.45
C THR A 105 -17.54 5.61 -3.31
N VAL A 106 -16.22 5.80 -3.25
CA VAL A 106 -15.23 4.91 -3.88
C VAL A 106 -14.51 4.09 -2.83
N GLN A 107 -14.11 2.87 -3.21
CA GLN A 107 -13.46 1.93 -2.31
C GLN A 107 -12.02 1.63 -2.76
N MET A 108 -11.13 1.45 -1.78
CA MET A 108 -9.75 1.01 -1.98
C MET A 108 -9.45 -0.12 -1.01
N LYS A 109 -8.87 -1.21 -1.53
CA LYS A 109 -8.37 -2.32 -0.71
C LYS A 109 -6.91 -2.03 -0.36
N VAL A 110 -6.65 -1.75 0.91
CA VAL A 110 -5.29 -1.49 1.40
C VAL A 110 -4.74 -2.77 2.02
N ILE A 111 -3.54 -3.15 1.59
CA ILE A 111 -2.79 -4.30 2.12
C ILE A 111 -1.47 -3.77 2.67
N VAL A 112 -1.26 -3.91 3.98
CA VAL A 112 0.01 -3.57 4.62
C VAL A 112 0.87 -4.82 4.66
N VAL A 113 2.00 -4.78 3.97
CA VAL A 113 2.97 -5.88 3.92
C VAL A 113 4.19 -5.54 4.76
N ASP A 114 4.67 -6.50 5.53
CA ASP A 114 5.92 -6.43 6.28
C ASP A 114 6.97 -7.33 5.63
N LYS A 115 8.21 -7.24 6.08
CA LYS A 115 9.24 -8.22 5.73
C LYS A 115 8.85 -9.59 6.30
N PRO A 116 9.04 -10.69 5.53
CA PRO A 116 8.99 -12.03 6.10
C PRO A 116 9.96 -12.15 7.28
N ASP A 117 9.62 -13.00 8.24
CA ASP A 117 10.56 -13.36 9.29
C ASP A 117 11.79 -14.06 8.71
N THR A 118 12.84 -14.19 9.52
CA THR A 118 13.98 -15.04 9.14
C THR A 118 13.51 -16.49 8.97
N PRO A 119 14.02 -17.22 7.96
CA PRO A 119 13.75 -18.65 7.80
C PRO A 119 14.03 -19.40 9.10
N GLU A 120 13.19 -20.40 9.40
CA GLU A 120 13.34 -21.16 10.64
C GLU A 120 14.54 -22.10 10.55
N GLY A 121 15.39 -22.05 11.58
CA GLY A 121 16.53 -22.95 11.74
C GLY A 121 16.17 -24.29 12.40
N PRO A 122 17.14 -25.22 12.48
CA PRO A 122 18.49 -25.09 11.95
C PRO A 122 18.55 -25.23 10.42
N LEU A 123 19.54 -24.59 9.79
CA LEU A 123 19.91 -24.87 8.41
C LEU A 123 20.52 -26.28 8.35
N ASN A 124 19.90 -27.17 7.58
CA ASN A 124 20.39 -28.54 7.40
C ASN A 124 21.27 -28.63 6.15
N ILE A 125 22.45 -29.24 6.29
CA ILE A 125 23.38 -29.49 5.19
C ILE A 125 23.43 -31.00 4.96
N SER A 126 23.16 -31.43 3.73
CA SER A 126 23.20 -32.83 3.31
C SER A 126 23.86 -32.96 1.93
N ASP A 127 23.99 -34.20 1.44
CA ASP A 127 24.51 -34.52 0.10
C ASP A 127 25.84 -33.79 -0.23
N VAL A 128 26.78 -33.83 0.71
CA VAL A 128 28.08 -33.17 0.58
C VAL A 128 28.93 -33.91 -0.45
N LYS A 129 29.32 -33.17 -1.49
CA LYS A 129 30.24 -33.56 -2.57
C LYS A 129 31.46 -32.63 -2.55
N PRO A 130 32.54 -32.96 -3.28
CA PRO A 130 33.74 -32.11 -3.37
C PRO A 130 33.46 -30.65 -3.77
N ASP A 131 32.50 -30.43 -4.66
CA ASP A 131 32.19 -29.12 -5.25
C ASP A 131 30.76 -28.64 -4.97
N SER A 132 29.94 -29.43 -4.27
CA SER A 132 28.55 -29.07 -3.96
C SER A 132 28.04 -29.61 -2.63
N CYS A 133 26.99 -28.98 -2.11
CA CYS A 133 26.19 -29.51 -1.00
C CYS A 133 24.73 -29.06 -1.11
N LEU A 134 23.81 -29.83 -0.53
CA LEU A 134 22.40 -29.47 -0.45
C LEU A 134 22.10 -28.76 0.87
N LEU A 135 21.55 -27.56 0.77
CA LEU A 135 21.00 -26.81 1.89
C LEU A 135 19.49 -27.01 1.96
N THR A 136 18.94 -27.28 3.14
CA THR A 136 17.49 -27.36 3.39
C THR A 136 17.15 -26.60 4.67
N TRP A 137 16.08 -25.83 4.67
CA TRP A 137 15.61 -25.05 5.82
C TRP A 137 14.09 -25.08 5.92
N LYS A 138 13.53 -24.46 6.96
CA LYS A 138 12.08 -24.29 7.09
C LYS A 138 11.67 -22.87 6.70
N PRO A 139 10.48 -22.67 6.09
CA PRO A 139 9.94 -21.34 5.87
C PRO A 139 9.85 -20.54 7.19
N PRO A 140 9.88 -19.20 7.13
CA PRO A 140 9.57 -18.34 8.27
C PRO A 140 8.19 -18.59 8.85
N LYS A 141 8.01 -18.28 10.13
CA LYS A 141 6.71 -18.38 10.82
C LYS A 141 5.67 -17.40 10.25
N THR A 142 6.13 -16.22 9.84
CA THR A 142 5.30 -15.20 9.21
C THR A 142 5.93 -14.75 7.90
N ASP A 143 5.11 -14.60 6.86
CA ASP A 143 5.53 -14.14 5.54
C ASP A 143 5.42 -12.61 5.39
N GLY A 144 5.08 -11.90 6.48
CA GLY A 144 4.86 -10.47 6.47
C GLY A 144 3.56 -10.06 5.76
N GLY A 145 2.63 -10.96 5.49
CA GLY A 145 1.35 -10.62 4.83
C GLY A 145 1.41 -10.60 3.31
N SER A 146 2.51 -11.08 2.72
CA SER A 146 2.63 -11.38 1.30
C SER A 146 3.35 -12.72 1.13
N PRO A 147 2.97 -13.57 0.15
CA PRO A 147 3.69 -14.81 -0.12
C PRO A 147 5.19 -14.57 -0.33
N ILE A 148 6.01 -15.45 0.24
CA ILE A 148 7.47 -15.42 0.07
C ILE A 148 7.81 -15.60 -1.40
N THR A 149 8.55 -14.64 -1.96
CA THR A 149 8.94 -14.65 -3.38
C THR A 149 10.21 -15.47 -3.62
N ASN A 150 11.15 -15.41 -2.69
CA ASN A 150 12.45 -16.08 -2.76
C ASN A 150 13.20 -16.05 -1.42
N TYR A 151 14.21 -16.90 -1.30
CA TYR A 151 15.24 -16.91 -0.28
C TYR A 151 16.55 -16.35 -0.86
N ILE A 152 17.34 -15.72 0.00
CA ILE A 152 18.71 -15.29 -0.31
C ILE A 152 19.65 -16.32 0.31
N ILE A 153 20.52 -16.89 -0.52
CA ILE A 153 21.52 -17.87 -0.11
C ILE A 153 22.87 -17.17 -0.08
N GLU A 154 23.56 -17.25 1.04
CA GLU A 154 24.87 -16.64 1.24
C GLU A 154 25.85 -17.69 1.78
N LYS A 155 27.12 -17.59 1.38
CA LYS A 155 28.23 -18.41 1.90
C LYS A 155 29.30 -17.49 2.47
N PHE A 156 29.93 -17.89 3.57
CA PHE A 156 31.01 -17.11 4.15
C PHE A 156 32.35 -17.47 3.48
N ASP A 157 33.00 -16.52 2.82
CA ASP A 157 34.32 -16.69 2.23
C ASP A 157 35.37 -16.49 3.33
N THR A 158 35.97 -17.59 3.80
CA THR A 158 36.95 -17.56 4.89
C THR A 158 38.25 -16.84 4.52
N LYS A 159 38.60 -16.76 3.22
CA LYS A 159 39.81 -16.05 2.76
C LYS A 159 39.61 -14.55 2.77
N LYS A 160 38.41 -14.09 2.40
CA LYS A 160 38.05 -12.66 2.36
C LYS A 160 37.43 -12.13 3.65
N GLY A 161 36.94 -13.02 4.51
CA GLY A 161 36.26 -12.65 5.76
C GLY A 161 34.89 -12.01 5.55
N GLU A 162 34.20 -12.31 4.45
CA GLU A 162 32.92 -11.68 4.09
C GLU A 162 31.88 -12.71 3.65
N TRP A 163 30.59 -12.39 3.85
CA TRP A 163 29.48 -13.14 3.27
C TRP A 163 29.35 -12.81 1.79
N GLN A 164 29.31 -13.85 0.96
CA GLN A 164 29.08 -13.75 -0.47
C GLN A 164 27.72 -14.33 -0.83
N LYS A 165 26.95 -13.57 -1.59
CA LYS A 165 25.66 -14.01 -2.12
C LYS A 165 25.85 -15.08 -3.18
N VAL A 166 25.28 -16.25 -2.93
CA VAL A 166 25.24 -17.40 -3.86
C VAL A 166 24.02 -17.31 -4.77
N SER A 167 22.86 -16.95 -4.22
CA SER A 167 21.62 -16.84 -4.98
C SER A 167 20.62 -15.88 -4.37
N SER A 168 19.82 -15.23 -5.22
CA SER A 168 18.66 -14.42 -4.85
C SER A 168 17.37 -14.87 -5.54
N PHE A 169 17.37 -16.04 -6.16
CA PHE A 169 16.24 -16.54 -6.97
C PHE A 169 15.69 -17.88 -6.44
N CYS A 170 16.18 -18.35 -5.30
CA CYS A 170 15.74 -19.61 -4.70
C CYS A 170 14.29 -19.48 -4.22
N ARG A 171 13.33 -20.17 -4.86
CA ARG A 171 11.90 -20.09 -4.50
C ARG A 171 11.44 -21.21 -3.58
N SER A 172 12.30 -22.19 -3.34
CA SER A 172 12.03 -23.38 -2.54
C SER A 172 12.81 -23.34 -1.23
N PRO A 173 12.38 -24.04 -0.17
CA PRO A 173 13.12 -24.08 1.10
C PRO A 173 14.35 -25.03 1.05
N PHE A 174 14.96 -25.16 -0.13
CA PHE A 174 16.18 -25.91 -0.37
C PHE A 174 16.97 -25.31 -1.53
N TYR A 175 18.30 -25.50 -1.51
CA TYR A 175 19.19 -25.02 -2.56
C TYR A 175 20.47 -25.86 -2.61
N GLU A 176 20.83 -26.38 -3.79
CA GLU A 176 22.14 -26.99 -4.01
C GLU A 176 23.17 -25.88 -4.28
N VAL A 177 24.12 -25.72 -3.37
CA VAL A 177 25.25 -24.81 -3.57
C VAL A 177 26.31 -25.54 -4.35
N THR A 178 26.75 -24.99 -5.48
CA THR A 178 27.79 -25.54 -6.35
C THR A 178 29.01 -24.63 -6.42
N GLY A 179 30.13 -25.13 -6.95
CA GLY A 179 31.38 -24.36 -7.07
C GLY A 179 32.04 -24.09 -5.71
N LEU A 180 31.94 -25.07 -4.80
CA LEU A 180 32.71 -25.11 -3.58
C LEU A 180 34.16 -25.52 -3.92
N ASN A 181 35.11 -25.02 -3.13
CA ASN A 181 36.50 -25.45 -3.22
C ASN A 181 36.74 -26.49 -2.13
N GLU A 182 37.47 -27.56 -2.45
CA GLU A 182 38.00 -28.46 -1.43
C GLU A 182 38.89 -27.65 -0.47
N GLY A 183 38.67 -27.86 0.83
CA GLY A 183 39.40 -27.23 1.93
C GLY A 183 40.47 -28.14 2.50
#